data_AF-K9RWV4-F1
#
_entry.id   AF-K9RWV4-F1
#
_cell.length_a   1.000
_cell.length_b   1.000
_cell.length_c   1.000
_cell.angle_alpha   90.00
_cell.angle_beta   90.00
_cell.angle_gamma   90.00
#
_symmetry.space_group_name_H-M   'P 1'
#
loop_
_entity.id
_entity.type
_entity.pdbx_description
1 polymer ?
#
loop_
_entity_poly.entity_id
_entity_poly.type
_entity_poly.pdbx_seq_one_letter_code
_entity_poly.pdbx_strand_id
1 'polypeptide(L)'
;MFGEILGMVVSPSTPLSCPQLPLAVYREVQAHLEQLPGVTVELLPPLPGPFDYLASQIGGIRIETPECLSAEDAQYLQDILDYYAQQFGAWQPYGES
;
A
#
# COMPACT_ATOMS: atom_id res chain seq x y z
N MET A 1 14.79 3.58 21.80
CA MET A 1 13.99 2.39 22.17
C MET A 1 12.71 2.46 21.34
N PHE A 2 12.69 1.79 20.19
CA PHE A 2 11.57 1.50 19.27
C PHE A 2 12.28 0.83 18.07
N GLY A 3 12.61 -0.46 18.06
CA GLY A 3 11.93 -1.57 18.70
C GLY A 3 10.73 -1.97 17.82
N GLU A 4 11.02 -2.78 16.78
CA GLU A 4 10.06 -3.66 16.10
C GLU A 4 9.12 -3.09 15.03
N ILE A 5 9.67 -2.53 13.94
CA ILE A 5 9.00 -2.53 12.61
C ILE A 5 9.91 -3.20 11.58
N LEU A 6 10.40 -4.39 11.92
CA LEU A 6 11.20 -5.23 11.02
C LEU A 6 10.60 -6.63 11.09
N GLY A 7 9.46 -6.80 10.44
CA GLY A 7 8.67 -8.02 10.57
C GLY A 7 7.49 -8.17 9.61
N MET A 8 7.05 -7.11 8.94
CA MET A 8 6.24 -7.28 7.73
C MET A 8 7.18 -7.35 6.53
N VAL A 9 7.87 -8.49 6.40
CA VAL A 9 8.14 -9.02 5.07
C VAL A 9 6.79 -9.00 4.38
N VAL A 10 6.65 -8.18 3.34
CA VAL A 10 5.50 -8.15 2.46
C VAL A 10 5.30 -9.59 1.97
N SER A 11 4.48 -10.36 2.69
CA SER A 11 4.07 -11.67 2.24
C SER A 11 3.34 -11.43 0.91
N PRO A 12 3.56 -12.24 -0.13
CA PRO A 12 3.43 -11.83 -1.54
C PRO A 12 2.01 -11.55 -2.04
N SER A 13 1.08 -11.12 -1.19
CA SER A 13 -0.28 -10.73 -1.58
C SER A 13 -1.09 -10.04 -0.47
N THR A 14 -0.56 -9.75 0.72
CA THR A 14 -1.39 -9.14 1.78
C THR A 14 -1.84 -7.74 1.37
N PRO A 15 -3.14 -7.48 1.25
CA PRO A 15 -3.62 -6.18 0.85
C PRO A 15 -3.47 -5.17 1.99
N LEU A 16 -3.19 -3.92 1.64
CA LEU A 16 -2.89 -2.82 2.55
C LEU A 16 -3.89 -1.67 2.36
N SER A 17 -4.20 -0.96 3.44
CA SER A 17 -5.00 0.27 3.43
C SER A 17 -4.24 1.40 4.12
N CYS A 18 -4.46 2.62 3.65
CA CYS A 18 -4.10 3.86 4.34
C CYS A 18 -5.37 4.74 4.35
N PRO A 19 -6.17 4.72 5.43
CA PRO A 19 -7.53 5.30 5.42
C PRO A 19 -7.60 6.80 5.10
N GLN A 20 -6.53 7.55 5.39
CA GLN A 20 -6.48 9.00 5.18
C GLN A 20 -5.99 9.36 3.77
N LEU A 21 -5.60 8.36 2.98
CA LEU A 21 -5.03 8.56 1.65
C LEU A 21 -6.14 8.83 0.62
N PRO A 22 -6.12 9.98 -0.07
CA PRO A 22 -7.13 10.30 -1.07
C PRO A 22 -7.09 9.38 -2.30
N LEU A 23 -8.20 9.28 -3.03
CA LEU A 23 -8.31 8.49 -4.26
C LEU A 23 -7.17 8.77 -5.28
N ALA A 24 -6.87 10.04 -5.51
CA ALA A 24 -5.83 10.43 -6.46
C ALA A 24 -4.45 9.94 -6.01
N VAL A 25 -4.19 9.97 -4.70
CA VAL A 25 -2.93 9.51 -4.12
C VAL A 25 -2.82 7.99 -4.19
N TYR A 26 -3.92 7.24 -4.05
CA TYR A 26 -3.91 5.79 -4.27
C TYR A 26 -3.46 5.43 -5.69
N ARG A 27 -3.92 6.19 -6.68
CA ARG A 27 -3.49 6.02 -8.08
C ARG A 27 -2.03 6.42 -8.31
N GLU A 28 -1.56 7.42 -7.58
CA GLU A 28 -0.16 7.85 -7.63
C GLU A 28 0.77 6.77 -7.03
N VAL A 29 0.39 6.20 -5.88
CA VAL A 29 1.09 5.07 -5.25
C VAL A 29 1.16 3.89 -6.23
N GLN A 30 0.02 3.50 -6.83
CA GLN A 30 -0.01 2.47 -7.87
C GLN A 30 0.98 2.78 -9.00
N ALA A 31 0.92 3.99 -9.57
CA ALA A 31 1.75 4.38 -10.69
C ALA A 31 3.26 4.35 -10.35
N HIS A 32 3.66 4.70 -9.13
CA HIS A 32 5.05 4.62 -8.69
C HIS A 32 5.50 3.17 -8.46
N LEU A 33 4.67 2.35 -7.81
CA LEU A 33 5.01 0.95 -7.55
C LEU A 33 5.11 0.13 -8.84
N GLU A 34 4.23 0.38 -9.82
CA GLU A 34 4.25 -0.30 -11.13
C GLU A 34 5.42 0.14 -12.04
N GLN A 35 6.24 1.12 -11.63
CA GLN A 35 7.52 1.41 -12.31
C GLN A 35 8.59 0.35 -12.00
N LEU A 36 8.44 -0.39 -10.91
CA LEU A 36 9.35 -1.46 -10.53
C LEU A 36 9.12 -2.68 -11.43
N PRO A 37 10.18 -3.28 -12.01
CA PRO A 37 10.05 -4.40 -12.93
C PRO A 37 9.27 -5.58 -12.33
N GLY A 38 8.14 -5.91 -12.94
CA GLY A 38 7.32 -7.06 -12.56
C GLY A 38 6.43 -6.85 -11.34
N VAL A 39 6.41 -5.65 -10.75
CA VAL A 39 5.47 -5.30 -9.68
C VAL A 39 4.14 -4.90 -10.30
N THR A 40 3.05 -5.46 -9.78
CA THR A 40 1.68 -5.08 -10.15
C THR A 40 0.90 -4.63 -8.93
N VAL A 41 0.00 -3.67 -9.11
CA VAL A 41 -0.82 -3.15 -8.02
C VAL A 41 -2.30 -3.17 -8.40
N GLU A 42 -3.11 -3.85 -7.61
CA GLU A 42 -4.56 -3.82 -7.72
C GLU A 42 -5.14 -2.79 -6.75
N LEU A 43 -6.00 -1.89 -7.23
CA LEU A 43 -6.78 -1.00 -6.37
C LEU A 43 -8.03 -1.71 -5.87
N LEU A 44 -8.17 -1.82 -4.55
CA LEU A 44 -9.30 -2.51 -3.93
C LEU A 44 -10.43 -1.52 -3.63
N PRO A 45 -11.70 -1.93 -3.82
CA PRO A 45 -12.83 -1.10 -3.42
C PRO A 45 -12.83 -0.89 -1.89
N PRO A 46 -13.55 0.11 -1.36
CA PRO A 46 -13.76 0.24 0.08
C PRO A 46 -14.53 -0.96 0.63
N LEU A 47 -14.25 -1.29 1.89
CA LEU A 47 -15.01 -2.30 2.61
C LEU A 47 -16.48 -1.86 2.77
N PRO A 48 -17.44 -2.81 2.85
CA PRO A 48 -18.83 -2.48 3.08
C PRO A 48 -19.00 -1.68 4.38
N GLY A 49 -19.63 -0.52 4.28
CA GLY A 49 -19.88 0.39 5.40
C GLY A 49 -21.00 1.38 5.09
N PRO A 50 -21.39 2.22 6.06
CA PRO A 50 -22.33 3.30 5.79
C PRO A 50 -21.79 4.19 4.66
N PHE A 51 -22.67 4.51 3.71
CA PHE A 51 -22.29 5.32 2.55
C PHE A 51 -21.86 6.72 3.01
N ASP A 52 -20.61 7.07 2.74
CA ASP A 52 -20.04 8.39 2.99
C ASP A 52 -19.56 8.99 1.67
N TYR A 53 -20.14 10.14 1.29
CA TYR A 53 -19.77 10.88 0.08
C TYR A 53 -18.32 11.34 0.08
N LEU A 54 -17.70 11.45 1.25
CA LEU A 54 -16.32 11.89 1.42
C LEU A 54 -15.34 10.71 1.54
N ALA A 55 -15.83 9.48 1.66
CA ALA A 55 -14.97 8.30 1.68
C ALA A 55 -14.32 8.07 0.31
N SER A 56 -13.07 7.64 0.33
CA SER A 56 -12.36 7.23 -0.88
C SER A 56 -13.10 6.08 -1.56
N GLN A 57 -13.23 6.15 -2.88
CA GLN A 57 -13.76 5.05 -3.71
C GLN A 57 -12.76 3.87 -3.81
N ILE A 58 -11.59 4.00 -3.19
CA ILE A 58 -10.57 2.96 -3.03
C ILE A 58 -10.32 2.76 -1.54
N GLY A 59 -10.41 1.51 -1.10
CA GLY A 59 -10.19 1.12 0.29
C GLY A 59 -8.78 0.63 0.59
N GLY A 60 -8.02 0.28 -0.44
CA GLY A 60 -6.67 -0.25 -0.27
C GLY A 60 -6.00 -0.62 -1.60
N ILE A 61 -4.81 -1.21 -1.47
CA ILE A 61 -4.01 -1.73 -2.57
C ILE A 61 -3.59 -3.16 -2.27
N ARG A 62 -3.48 -3.99 -3.31
CA ARG A 62 -2.77 -5.26 -3.25
C ARG A 62 -1.53 -5.15 -4.11
N ILE A 63 -0.38 -5.43 -3.54
CA ILE A 63 0.91 -5.40 -4.24
C ILE A 63 1.31 -6.85 -4.49
N GLU A 64 1.59 -7.18 -5.75
CA GLU A 64 2.18 -8.46 -6.13
C GLU A 64 3.59 -8.19 -6.66
N THR A 65 4.55 -8.96 -6.17
CA THR A 65 5.97 -8.85 -6.54
C THR A 65 6.41 -10.12 -7.26
N PRO A 66 7.37 -10.05 -8.20
CA PRO A 66 7.94 -11.25 -8.80
C PRO A 66 8.66 -12.10 -7.74
N GLU A 67 8.81 -13.40 -7.98
CA GLU A 67 9.50 -14.33 -7.07
C GLU A 67 10.94 -13.89 -6.74
N CYS A 68 11.58 -13.20 -7.69
CA CYS A 68 12.91 -12.63 -7.56
C CYS A 68 12.85 -11.11 -7.78
N LEU A 69 12.47 -10.36 -6.75
CA LEU A 69 12.68 -8.91 -6.71
C LEU A 69 14.11 -8.62 -6.26
N SER A 70 14.79 -7.67 -6.92
CA SER A 70 16.15 -7.29 -6.51
C SER A 70 16.13 -6.62 -5.13
N ALA A 71 17.23 -6.67 -4.39
CA ALA A 71 17.32 -6.00 -3.08
C ALA A 71 17.15 -4.48 -3.19
N GLU A 72 17.59 -3.90 -4.32
CA GLU A 72 17.43 -2.47 -4.62
C GLU A 72 15.96 -2.12 -4.87
N ASP A 73 15.27 -2.90 -5.72
CA ASP A 73 13.85 -2.68 -6.01
C ASP A 73 12.98 -2.91 -4.77
N ALA A 74 13.32 -3.89 -3.93
CA ALA A 74 12.65 -4.14 -2.66
C ALA A 74 12.81 -2.97 -1.69
N GLN A 75 14.01 -2.37 -1.62
CA GLN A 75 14.23 -1.18 -0.81
C GLN A 75 13.46 0.03 -1.38
N TYR A 76 13.48 0.22 -2.71
CA TYR A 76 12.76 1.32 -3.34
C TYR A 76 11.24 1.21 -3.16
N LEU A 77 10.68 0.00 -3.23
CA LEU A 77 9.29 -0.28 -2.89
C LEU A 77 8.98 0.19 -1.46
N GLN A 78 9.83 -0.17 -0.49
CA GLN A 78 9.65 0.22 0.89
C GLN A 78 9.73 1.74 1.06
N ASP A 79 10.70 2.39 0.40
CA ASP A 79 10.88 3.84 0.46
C ASP A 79 9.64 4.59 -0.07
N ILE A 80 9.02 4.08 -1.15
CA ILE A 80 7.75 4.61 -1.67
C ILE A 80 6.66 4.50 -0.59
N LEU A 81 6.47 3.32 0.00
CA LEU A 81 5.44 3.11 1.02
C LEU A 81 5.66 4.01 2.24
N ASP A 82 6.90 4.12 2.71
CA ASP A 82 7.26 4.94 3.86
C ASP A 82 7.02 6.43 3.60
N TYR A 83 7.32 6.91 2.39
CA TYR A 83 7.05 8.30 2.02
C TYR A 83 5.56 8.65 2.16
N TYR A 84 4.66 7.83 1.61
CA TYR A 84 3.22 8.09 1.74
C TYR A 84 2.73 7.89 3.19
N ALA A 85 3.29 6.92 3.91
CA ALA A 85 2.95 6.70 5.31
C ALA A 85 3.29 7.90 6.20
N GLN A 86 4.39 8.59 5.93
CA GLN A 86 4.79 9.80 6.67
C GLN A 86 3.82 10.97 6.43
N GLN A 87 3.21 11.06 5.25
CA GLN A 87 2.33 12.17 4.87
C GLN A 87 0.85 11.91 5.23
N PHE A 88 0.40 10.65 5.16
CA PHE A 88 -1.02 10.26 5.27
C PHE A 88 -1.29 9.25 6.41
N GLY A 89 -0.28 8.84 7.17
CA GLY A 89 -0.42 7.85 8.24
C GLY A 89 -0.10 6.43 7.80
N ALA A 90 0.10 5.56 8.79
CA ALA A 90 0.62 4.22 8.57
C ALA A 90 -0.26 3.35 7.67
N TRP A 91 0.38 2.52 6.86
CA TRP A 91 -0.27 1.41 6.17
C TRP A 91 -0.72 0.35 7.18
N GLN A 92 -1.90 -0.20 6.95
CA GLN A 92 -2.54 -1.21 7.80
C GLN A 92 -2.99 -2.38 6.93
N PRO A 93 -3.15 -3.60 7.50
CA PRO A 93 -3.79 -4.68 6.79
C PRO A 93 -5.20 -4.28 6.31
N TYR A 94 -5.47 -4.43 5.02
CA TYR A 94 -6.78 -4.17 4.47
C TYR A 94 -7.78 -5.21 5.00
N GLY A 95 -8.88 -4.75 5.61
CA GLY A 95 -9.86 -5.61 6.30
C GLY A 95 -9.89 -5.41 7.82
N GLU A 96 -8.87 -4.77 8.39
CA GLU A 96 -8.83 -4.38 9.79
C GLU A 96 -9.12 -2.88 9.88
N SER A 97 -10.19 -2.50 10.58
CA SER A 97 -10.60 -1.10 10.83
C SER A 97 -11.00 -0.94 12.29
#